data_AF-A0A4Z2FH31-F1
#
_entry.id   AF-A0A4Z2FH31-F1
#
_cell.length_a   1.000
_cell.length_b   1.000
_cell.length_c   1.000
_cell.angle_alpha   90.00
_cell.angle_beta   90.00
_cell.angle_gamma   90.00
#
_symmetry.space_group_name_H-M   'P 1'
#
loop_
_entity.id
_entity.type
_entity.pdbx_description
1 polymer ?
#
loop_
_entity_poly.entity_id
_entity_poly.type
_entity_poly.pdbx_seq_one_letter_code
_entity_poly.pdbx_strand_id
1 'polypeptide(L)'
;MWNESTLQGLGMLPLYMTSTFYKNFDKKLKQNFLRYFLKENRQVDRRLKRALKAALRASIKRFKRSAVNECTVGTITQVTISDEIFPFDYDDVNQFNSCLSAAVVRDNLEAITEKVDQEEYLQVVLGKLREVYSTVPEDQVQLLGPASRVATAADVSAWAVTQIDTLASLMNPANGPWDPSLAKAVVSRYLSHAGNQLGGDELNSVGGANLCALDVDVLRNISQQSIR
;
A
#
# COMPACT_ATOMS: atom_id res chain seq x y z
N MET A 1 35.67 7.59 3.69
CA MET A 1 34.66 7.33 4.75
C MET A 1 33.30 7.64 4.16
N TRP A 2 32.37 6.69 4.18
CA TRP A 2 31.03 6.86 3.63
C TRP A 2 30.21 7.79 4.54
N ASN A 3 29.92 9.01 4.10
CA ASN A 3 29.19 10.03 4.88
C ASN A 3 28.00 10.60 4.08
N GLU A 4 27.26 11.55 4.68
CA GLU A 4 26.04 12.10 4.08
C GLU A 4 26.34 12.80 2.74
N SER A 5 27.40 13.61 2.68
CA SER A 5 27.87 14.24 1.45
C SER A 5 28.20 13.23 0.35
N THR A 6 28.76 12.07 0.73
CA THR A 6 29.03 10.99 -0.23
C THR A 6 27.74 10.46 -0.84
N LEU A 7 26.71 10.19 -0.03
CA LEU A 7 25.41 9.70 -0.52
C LEU A 7 24.68 10.74 -1.38
N GLN A 8 24.72 12.01 -0.97
CA GLN A 8 24.11 13.10 -1.75
C GLN A 8 24.84 13.30 -3.09
N GLY A 9 26.17 13.19 -3.11
CA GLY A 9 26.99 13.30 -4.31
C GLY A 9 26.79 12.18 -5.33
N LEU A 10 26.12 11.07 -4.97
CA LEU A 10 25.79 9.99 -5.91
C LEU A 10 24.62 10.36 -6.85
N GLY A 11 23.96 11.49 -6.64
CA GLY A 11 22.83 11.92 -7.46
C GLY A 11 21.72 10.86 -7.47
N MET A 12 21.39 10.35 -8.66
CA MET A 12 20.31 9.38 -8.87
C MET A 12 20.70 7.91 -8.70
N LEU A 13 22.00 7.61 -8.61
CA LEU A 13 22.51 6.25 -8.44
C LEU A 13 21.90 5.49 -7.24
N PRO A 14 21.60 6.12 -6.08
CA PRO A 14 20.99 5.45 -4.94
C PRO A 14 19.68 4.69 -5.27
N LEU A 15 18.92 5.12 -6.28
CA LEU A 15 17.68 4.44 -6.70
C LEU A 15 17.90 3.02 -7.20
N TYR A 16 19.12 2.71 -7.65
CA TYR A 16 19.48 1.42 -8.24
C TYR A 16 20.35 0.57 -7.31
N MET A 17 20.65 1.08 -6.10
CA MET A 17 21.48 0.38 -5.13
C MET A 17 20.65 -0.62 -4.32
N THR A 18 21.30 -1.72 -3.94
CA THR A 18 20.66 -2.77 -3.13
C THR A 18 20.89 -2.57 -1.64
N SER A 19 20.20 -3.34 -0.80
CA SER A 19 20.37 -3.30 0.65
C SER A 19 21.82 -3.56 1.09
N THR A 20 22.60 -4.33 0.32
CA THR A 20 24.02 -4.60 0.61
C THR A 20 24.88 -3.32 0.57
N PHE A 21 24.62 -2.42 -0.38
CA PHE A 21 25.26 -1.12 -0.42
C PHE A 21 24.91 -0.30 0.84
N TYR A 22 23.63 -0.28 1.19
CA TYR A 22 23.15 0.50 2.32
C TYR A 22 23.59 -0.04 3.69
N LYS A 23 24.02 -1.30 3.81
CA LYS A 23 24.56 -1.86 5.07
C LYS A 23 25.80 -1.10 5.58
N ASN A 24 26.49 -0.36 4.72
CA ASN A 24 27.67 0.42 5.09
C ASN A 24 27.38 1.71 5.85
N PHE A 25 26.11 2.10 5.99
CA PHE A 25 25.69 3.34 6.64
C PHE A 25 24.88 3.04 7.91
N ASP A 26 24.98 3.89 8.93
CA ASP A 26 24.14 3.78 10.12
C ASP A 26 22.68 4.23 9.85
N LYS A 27 21.79 3.99 10.81
CA LYS A 27 20.35 4.32 10.68
C LYS A 27 20.11 5.82 10.53
N LYS A 28 20.85 6.65 11.28
CA LYS A 28 20.66 8.10 11.30
C LYS A 28 21.04 8.72 9.96
N LEU A 29 22.15 8.26 9.39
CA LEU A 29 22.61 8.72 8.09
C LEU A 29 21.66 8.29 6.95
N LYS A 30 21.08 7.08 7.04
CA LYS A 30 20.03 6.63 6.11
C LYS A 30 18.78 7.50 6.19
N GLN A 31 18.34 7.86 7.40
CA GLN A 31 17.17 8.73 7.61
C GLN A 31 17.40 10.13 7.02
N ASN A 32 18.55 10.75 7.34
CA ASN A 32 18.91 12.07 6.81
C ASN A 32 18.98 12.05 5.28
N PHE A 33 19.66 11.05 4.72
CA PHE A 33 19.76 10.90 3.27
C PHE A 33 18.40 10.69 2.63
N LEU A 34 17.54 9.83 3.18
CA LEU A 34 16.21 9.59 2.61
C LEU A 34 15.36 10.85 2.61
N ARG A 35 15.39 11.62 3.72
CA ARG A 35 14.67 12.90 3.82
C ARG A 35 15.17 13.89 2.79
N TYR A 36 16.48 14.09 2.69
CA TYR A 36 17.09 14.90 1.64
C TYR A 36 16.67 14.44 0.24
N PHE A 37 16.79 13.15 -0.04
CA PHE A 37 16.56 12.59 -1.36
C PHE A 37 15.11 12.78 -1.80
N LEU A 38 14.13 12.48 -0.93
CA LEU A 38 12.72 12.65 -1.24
C LEU A 38 12.34 14.12 -1.44
N LYS A 39 12.93 15.03 -0.66
CA LYS A 39 12.71 16.47 -0.78
C LYS A 39 13.26 17.04 -2.09
N GLU A 40 14.49 16.69 -2.45
CA GLU A 40 15.16 17.22 -3.66
C GLU A 40 14.66 16.55 -4.95
N ASN A 41 14.18 15.30 -4.88
CA ASN A 41 13.81 14.50 -6.04
C ASN A 41 12.31 14.17 -6.10
N ARG A 42 11.47 15.21 -5.95
CA ARG A 42 10.00 15.06 -5.93
C ARG A 42 9.43 14.43 -7.20
N GLN A 43 10.05 14.67 -8.36
CA GLN A 43 9.59 14.18 -9.66
C GLN A 43 9.94 12.71 -9.94
N VAL A 44 10.68 12.05 -9.04
CA VAL A 44 11.06 10.65 -9.24
C VAL A 44 9.86 9.73 -9.16
N ASP A 45 9.83 8.77 -10.09
CA ASP A 45 8.80 7.75 -10.18
C ASP A 45 8.58 7.06 -8.83
N ARG A 46 7.30 6.83 -8.51
CA ARG A 46 6.90 6.25 -7.22
C ARG A 46 7.54 4.88 -7.02
N ARG A 47 7.63 4.04 -8.06
CA ARG A 47 8.21 2.68 -7.96
C ARG A 47 9.70 2.74 -7.60
N LEU A 48 10.44 3.71 -8.15
CA LEU A 48 11.85 3.91 -7.79
C LEU A 48 12.01 4.40 -6.35
N LYS A 49 11.16 5.33 -5.88
CA LYS A 49 11.15 5.75 -4.46
C LYS A 49 10.84 4.57 -3.53
N ARG A 50 9.88 3.71 -3.89
CA ARG A 50 9.55 2.48 -3.16
C ARG A 50 10.75 1.53 -3.08
N ALA A 51 11.43 1.30 -4.21
CA ALA A 51 12.62 0.45 -4.26
C ALA A 51 13.74 0.96 -3.35
N LEU A 52 14.00 2.28 -3.37
CA LEU A 52 14.95 2.93 -2.47
C LEU A 52 14.58 2.72 -0.99
N LYS A 53 13.33 3.03 -0.61
CA LYS A 53 12.83 2.83 0.77
C LYS A 53 12.98 1.38 1.22
N ALA A 54 12.64 0.42 0.35
CA ALA A 54 12.77 -1.00 0.61
C ALA A 54 14.24 -1.43 0.81
N ALA A 55 15.15 -0.97 -0.05
CA ALA A 55 16.58 -1.27 0.05
C ALA A 55 17.19 -0.70 1.34
N LEU A 56 16.85 0.55 1.70
CA LEU A 56 17.28 1.18 2.94
C LEU A 56 16.76 0.42 4.17
N ARG A 57 15.46 0.10 4.23
CA ARG A 57 14.88 -0.68 5.33
C ARG A 57 15.50 -2.06 5.47
N ALA A 58 15.66 -2.79 4.38
CA ALA A 58 16.27 -4.13 4.38
C ALA A 58 17.73 -4.12 4.86
N SER A 59 18.39 -2.95 4.82
CA SER A 59 19.76 -2.77 5.32
C SER A 59 19.83 -2.40 6.81
N ILE A 60 18.71 -2.13 7.47
CA ILE A 60 18.67 -1.88 8.91
C ILE A 60 18.84 -3.23 9.62
N LYS A 61 19.82 -3.32 10.52
CA LYS A 61 19.97 -4.49 11.39
C LYS A 61 18.73 -4.57 12.28
N ARG A 62 17.87 -5.56 12.04
CA ARG A 62 16.77 -5.85 12.94
C ARG A 62 17.36 -6.37 14.24
N PHE A 63 17.28 -5.59 15.31
CA PHE A 63 17.39 -6.18 16.64
C PHE A 63 16.24 -7.18 16.79
N LYS A 64 16.48 -8.29 17.51
CA LYS A 64 15.52 -9.40 17.66
C LYS A 64 14.08 -8.88 17.76
N ARG A 65 13.15 -9.45 16.97
CA ARG A 65 11.72 -9.07 17.00
C ARG A 65 11.31 -8.91 18.46
N SER A 66 10.88 -7.71 18.81
CA SER A 66 10.47 -7.47 20.19
C SER A 66 9.24 -8.34 20.46
N ALA A 67 9.29 -9.17 21.50
CA ALA A 67 8.11 -9.86 22.02
C ALA A 67 7.21 -8.90 22.81
N VAL A 68 7.59 -7.62 22.90
CA VAL A 68 6.87 -6.58 23.63
C VAL A 68 5.75 -6.05 22.75
N ASN A 69 4.51 -6.27 23.20
CA ASN A 69 3.27 -5.76 22.59
C ASN A 69 2.97 -4.29 22.98
N GLU A 70 3.93 -3.61 23.61
CA GLU A 70 3.80 -2.21 24.03
C GLU A 70 4.55 -1.31 23.04
N CYS A 71 3.97 -0.14 22.79
CA CYS A 71 4.59 0.88 21.95
C CYS A 71 5.74 1.56 22.71
N THR A 72 6.98 1.34 22.26
CA THR A 72 8.17 1.97 22.84
C THR A 72 8.80 3.04 21.95
N VAL A 73 8.49 3.02 20.64
CA VAL A 73 9.00 4.03 19.68
C VAL A 73 8.28 5.37 19.85
N GLY A 74 7.01 5.34 20.26
CA GLY A 74 6.13 6.50 20.37
C GLY A 74 4.89 6.35 19.49
N THR A 75 3.75 6.80 20.00
CA THR A 75 2.46 6.63 19.32
C THR A 75 2.46 7.29 17.94
N ILE A 76 1.94 6.59 16.94
CA ILE A 76 1.77 7.13 15.59
C ILE A 76 0.58 8.09 15.61
N THR A 77 0.84 9.33 15.23
CA THR A 77 -0.16 10.40 15.10
C THR A 77 -0.16 10.94 13.67
N GLN A 78 -1.11 11.83 13.34
CA GLN A 78 -1.08 12.55 12.07
C GLN A 78 0.26 13.28 11.84
N VAL A 79 0.84 13.89 12.88
CA VAL A 79 2.16 14.56 12.80
C VAL A 79 3.25 13.57 12.40
N THR A 80 3.25 12.38 13.01
CA THR A 80 4.18 11.29 12.67
C THR A 80 4.01 10.84 11.22
N ILE A 81 2.75 10.71 10.76
CA ILE A 81 2.41 10.30 9.39
C ILE A 81 2.84 11.36 8.37
N SER A 82 2.80 12.65 8.73
CA SER A 82 3.21 13.74 7.85
C SER A 82 4.71 13.74 7.50
N ASP A 83 5.58 13.11 8.30
CA ASP A 83 7.00 13.00 7.99
C ASP A 83 7.22 12.29 6.64
N GLU A 84 8.08 12.85 5.78
CA GLU A 84 8.40 12.34 4.44
C GLU A 84 8.96 10.91 4.48
N ILE A 85 9.67 10.55 5.55
CA ILE A 85 10.29 9.24 5.70
C ILE A 85 9.39 8.24 6.45
N PHE A 86 8.17 8.60 6.86
CA PHE A 86 7.25 7.64 7.49
C PHE A 86 7.06 6.37 6.64
N PRO A 87 7.00 5.15 7.24
CA PRO A 87 7.17 4.83 8.66
C PRO A 87 8.61 4.39 9.05
N PHE A 88 9.67 5.02 8.56
CA PHE A 88 11.06 4.48 8.65
C PHE A 88 11.57 4.34 10.10
N ASP A 89 11.02 5.13 11.01
CA ASP A 89 11.35 5.08 12.44
C ASP A 89 10.79 3.84 13.14
N TYR A 90 9.73 3.26 12.58
CA TYR A 90 9.13 1.99 13.00
C TYR A 90 9.72 0.88 12.13
N ASP A 91 10.90 0.38 12.48
CA ASP A 91 11.63 -0.66 11.74
C ASP A 91 11.26 -2.09 12.13
N ASP A 92 10.54 -2.27 13.24
CA ASP A 92 9.87 -3.51 13.64
C ASP A 92 8.35 -3.40 13.40
N VAL A 93 7.78 -4.35 12.66
CA VAL A 93 6.34 -4.40 12.37
C VAL A 93 5.50 -4.54 13.64
N ASN A 94 6.03 -5.20 14.68
CA ASN A 94 5.34 -5.30 15.97
C ASN A 94 5.26 -3.93 16.67
N GLN A 95 6.30 -3.11 16.56
CA GLN A 95 6.28 -1.75 17.07
C GLN A 95 5.36 -0.86 16.23
N PHE A 96 5.36 -1.00 14.90
CA PHE A 96 4.39 -0.32 14.05
C PHE A 96 2.95 -0.65 14.46
N ASN A 97 2.63 -1.94 14.65
CA ASN A 97 1.31 -2.38 15.10
C ASN A 97 0.94 -1.87 16.49
N SER A 98 1.86 -1.96 17.45
CA SER A 98 1.60 -1.55 18.84
C SER A 98 1.47 -0.04 18.98
N CYS A 99 2.15 0.74 18.13
CA CYS A 99 2.11 2.20 18.13
C CYS A 99 1.02 2.81 17.25
N LEU A 100 0.38 2.01 16.38
CA LEU A 100 -0.67 2.48 15.46
C LEU A 100 -2.06 2.12 16.01
N SER A 101 -2.88 3.12 16.28
CA SER A 101 -4.26 2.90 16.70
C SER A 101 -5.21 2.78 15.50
N ALA A 102 -6.32 2.07 15.72
CA ALA A 102 -7.38 1.89 14.73
C ALA A 102 -8.02 3.22 14.30
N ALA A 103 -8.22 4.15 15.27
CA ALA A 103 -8.73 5.49 14.99
C ALA A 103 -7.79 6.30 14.09
N VAL A 104 -6.47 6.25 14.34
CA VAL A 104 -5.49 6.94 13.50
C VAL A 104 -5.49 6.39 12.07
N VAL A 105 -5.65 5.06 11.90
CA VAL A 105 -5.79 4.46 10.57
C VAL A 105 -7.04 4.95 9.86
N ARG A 106 -8.21 4.94 10.52
CA ARG A 106 -9.46 5.46 9.97
C ARG A 106 -9.30 6.90 9.48
N ASP A 107 -8.71 7.75 10.31
CA ASP A 107 -8.67 9.20 10.06
C ASP A 107 -7.56 9.61 9.06
N ASN A 108 -6.61 8.71 8.75
CA ASN A 108 -5.42 9.02 7.93
C ASN A 108 -5.10 7.93 6.90
N LEU A 109 -6.07 7.12 6.50
CA LEU A 109 -5.86 5.90 5.71
C LEU A 109 -5.07 6.18 4.42
N GLU A 110 -5.49 7.20 3.66
CA GLU A 110 -4.83 7.59 2.40
C GLU A 110 -3.35 7.95 2.60
N ALA A 111 -3.06 8.82 3.57
CA ALA A 111 -1.69 9.25 3.84
C ALA A 111 -0.79 8.09 4.30
N ILE A 112 -1.36 7.12 5.00
CA ILE A 112 -0.65 5.90 5.41
C ILE A 112 -0.39 5.02 4.18
N THR A 113 -1.42 4.66 3.41
CA THR A 113 -1.28 3.75 2.24
C THR A 113 -0.50 4.39 1.09
N GLU A 114 -0.34 5.71 1.08
CA GLU A 114 0.56 6.40 0.17
C GLU A 114 2.04 6.12 0.49
N LYS A 115 2.40 6.10 1.78
CA LYS A 115 3.78 6.08 2.28
C LYS A 115 4.28 4.70 2.73
N VAL A 116 3.38 3.79 3.10
CA VAL A 116 3.69 2.41 3.49
C VAL A 116 3.72 1.51 2.26
N ASP A 117 4.81 0.76 2.11
CA ASP A 117 5.01 -0.10 0.92
C ASP A 117 5.25 -1.58 1.27
N GLN A 118 5.58 -1.90 2.53
CA GLN A 118 5.90 -3.26 2.95
C GLN A 118 4.62 -4.05 3.22
N GLU A 119 4.55 -5.27 2.69
CA GLU A 119 3.37 -6.13 2.83
C GLU A 119 2.97 -6.35 4.29
N GLU A 120 3.91 -6.71 5.17
CA GLU A 120 3.65 -6.94 6.60
C GLU A 120 3.07 -5.69 7.29
N TYR A 121 3.44 -4.48 6.86
CA TYR A 121 2.94 -3.23 7.43
C TYR A 121 1.55 -2.89 6.88
N LEU A 122 1.33 -3.12 5.58
CA LEU A 122 0.01 -2.96 4.96
C LEU A 122 -1.01 -3.94 5.56
N GLN A 123 -0.59 -5.15 5.92
CA GLN A 123 -1.43 -6.11 6.67
C GLN A 123 -1.83 -5.58 8.04
N VAL A 124 -0.93 -4.90 8.75
CA VAL A 124 -1.26 -4.21 10.01
C VAL A 124 -2.29 -3.12 9.76
N VAL A 125 -2.15 -2.32 8.70
CA VAL A 125 -3.12 -1.26 8.35
C VAL A 125 -4.51 -1.86 8.11
N LEU A 126 -4.62 -2.93 7.33
CA LEU A 126 -5.90 -3.64 7.13
C LEU A 126 -6.44 -4.21 8.46
N GLY A 127 -5.56 -4.78 9.28
CA GLY A 127 -5.93 -5.29 10.61
C GLY A 127 -6.55 -4.22 11.48
N LYS A 128 -5.94 -3.03 11.54
CA LYS A 128 -6.46 -1.88 12.27
C LYS A 128 -7.77 -1.37 11.71
N LEU A 129 -7.97 -1.41 10.40
CA LEU A 129 -9.22 -0.99 9.77
C LEU A 129 -10.39 -1.93 10.17
N ARG A 130 -10.12 -3.24 10.27
CA ARG A 130 -11.11 -4.24 10.76
C ARG A 130 -11.52 -4.02 12.22
N GLU A 131 -10.66 -3.44 13.04
CA GLU A 131 -11.01 -3.13 14.44
C GLU A 131 -12.09 -2.03 14.53
N VAL A 132 -12.25 -1.21 13.48
CA VAL A 132 -13.21 -0.10 13.44
C VAL A 132 -14.47 -0.42 12.64
N TYR A 133 -14.33 -1.20 11.56
CA TYR A 133 -15.40 -1.45 10.61
C TYR A 133 -15.76 -2.93 10.53
N SER A 134 -17.02 -3.25 10.79
CA SER A 134 -17.61 -4.55 10.42
C SER A 134 -17.82 -4.65 8.90
N THR A 135 -18.07 -3.51 8.25
CA THR A 135 -18.11 -3.35 6.80
C THR A 135 -17.43 -2.04 6.47
N VAL A 136 -16.37 -2.09 5.66
CA VAL A 136 -15.58 -0.92 5.29
C VAL A 136 -16.36 -0.12 4.25
N PRO A 137 -16.70 1.15 4.51
CA PRO A 137 -17.51 1.96 3.60
C PRO A 137 -16.73 2.37 2.33
N GLU A 138 -17.45 2.72 1.26
CA GLU A 138 -16.90 3.00 -0.07
C GLU A 138 -15.75 4.01 -0.04
N ASP A 139 -15.92 5.11 0.70
CA ASP A 139 -14.92 6.18 0.84
C ASP A 139 -13.62 5.67 1.45
N GLN A 140 -13.68 4.71 2.38
CA GLN A 140 -12.49 4.10 2.97
C GLN A 140 -11.88 3.04 2.03
N VAL A 141 -12.70 2.27 1.33
CA VAL A 141 -12.24 1.26 0.36
C VAL A 141 -11.44 1.93 -0.77
N GLN A 142 -11.90 3.08 -1.24
CA GLN A 142 -11.21 3.88 -2.27
C GLN A 142 -9.79 4.31 -1.86
N LEU A 143 -9.52 4.43 -0.56
CA LEU A 143 -8.23 4.87 -0.02
C LEU A 143 -7.26 3.72 0.30
N LEU A 144 -7.67 2.46 0.10
CA LEU A 144 -6.84 1.29 0.44
C LEU A 144 -5.54 1.25 -0.36
N GLY A 145 -5.53 1.76 -1.59
CA GLY A 145 -4.33 1.82 -2.41
C GLY A 145 -3.59 0.47 -2.48
N PRO A 146 -2.26 0.42 -2.24
CA PRO A 146 -1.49 -0.82 -2.18
C PRO A 146 -1.94 -1.80 -1.09
N ALA A 147 -2.58 -1.34 -0.01
CA ALA A 147 -3.04 -2.23 1.06
C ALA A 147 -4.07 -3.25 0.55
N SER A 148 -4.85 -2.89 -0.47
CA SER A 148 -5.80 -3.81 -1.10
C SER A 148 -5.13 -5.11 -1.62
N ARG A 149 -3.86 -5.07 -2.01
CA ARG A 149 -3.15 -6.23 -2.57
C ARG A 149 -2.67 -7.25 -1.54
N VAL A 150 -2.67 -6.89 -0.27
CA VAL A 150 -2.35 -7.82 0.84
C VAL A 150 -3.60 -8.28 1.59
N ALA A 151 -4.77 -7.98 1.04
CA ALA A 151 -6.05 -8.36 1.60
C ALA A 151 -6.30 -9.86 1.48
N THR A 152 -7.08 -10.40 2.41
CA THR A 152 -7.61 -11.75 2.37
C THR A 152 -9.00 -11.76 1.72
N ALA A 153 -9.52 -12.94 1.39
CA ALA A 153 -10.91 -13.07 0.91
C ALA A 153 -11.93 -12.55 1.95
N ALA A 154 -11.62 -12.67 3.25
CA ALA A 154 -12.45 -12.14 4.33
C ALA A 154 -12.42 -10.60 4.40
N ASP A 155 -11.31 -9.99 4.02
CA ASP A 155 -11.23 -8.53 3.89
C ASP A 155 -12.11 -8.05 2.74
N VAL A 156 -11.95 -8.65 1.56
CA VAL A 156 -12.71 -8.29 0.36
C VAL A 156 -14.22 -8.44 0.59
N SER A 157 -14.65 -9.50 1.29
CA SER A 157 -16.07 -9.71 1.60
C SER A 157 -16.65 -8.68 2.58
N ALA A 158 -15.80 -8.02 3.37
CA ALA A 158 -16.18 -6.95 4.29
C ALA A 158 -16.17 -5.55 3.64
N TRP A 159 -15.79 -5.41 2.37
CA TRP A 159 -15.78 -4.12 1.68
C TRP A 159 -17.13 -3.81 1.03
N ALA A 160 -17.55 -2.55 1.14
CA ALA A 160 -18.57 -1.98 0.27
C ALA A 160 -17.92 -1.67 -1.09
N VAL A 161 -18.33 -2.41 -2.12
CA VAL A 161 -17.87 -2.22 -3.50
C VAL A 161 -19.12 -2.16 -4.37
N THR A 162 -19.80 -1.04 -4.35
CA THR A 162 -21.08 -0.83 -5.05
C THR A 162 -20.96 0.26 -6.11
N GLN A 163 -20.00 1.17 -5.95
CA GLN A 163 -19.76 2.27 -6.89
C GLN A 163 -18.65 1.94 -7.87
N ILE A 164 -18.79 2.42 -9.11
CA ILE A 164 -17.77 2.26 -10.16
C ILE A 164 -16.42 2.88 -9.74
N ASP A 165 -16.43 4.03 -9.06
CA ASP A 165 -15.21 4.68 -8.55
C ASP A 165 -14.45 3.80 -7.54
N THR A 166 -15.19 3.04 -6.73
CA THR A 166 -14.61 2.07 -5.81
C THR A 166 -14.02 0.86 -6.54
N LEU A 167 -14.71 0.35 -7.56
CA LEU A 167 -14.15 -0.70 -8.41
C LEU A 167 -12.88 -0.22 -9.13
N ALA A 168 -12.91 0.99 -9.70
CA ALA A 168 -11.78 1.59 -10.41
C ALA A 168 -10.57 1.82 -9.50
N SER A 169 -10.78 2.34 -8.28
CA SER A 169 -9.70 2.56 -7.32
C SER A 169 -9.05 1.23 -6.88
N LEU A 170 -9.84 0.18 -6.65
CA LEU A 170 -9.35 -1.16 -6.35
C LEU A 170 -8.63 -1.80 -7.55
N MET A 171 -9.08 -1.58 -8.77
CA MET A 171 -8.49 -2.16 -9.99
C MET A 171 -7.30 -1.35 -10.54
N ASN A 172 -6.94 -0.23 -9.92
CA ASN A 172 -5.83 0.61 -10.35
C ASN A 172 -4.50 -0.18 -10.42
N PRO A 173 -3.87 -0.29 -11.61
CA PRO A 173 -2.64 -1.07 -11.79
C PRO A 173 -1.41 -0.48 -11.08
N ALA A 174 -1.44 0.79 -10.66
CA ALA A 174 -0.37 1.41 -9.89
C ALA A 174 -0.19 0.79 -8.49
N ASN A 175 -1.22 0.10 -7.99
CA ASN A 175 -1.21 -0.59 -6.70
C ASN A 175 -0.62 -2.01 -6.78
N GLY A 176 -0.33 -2.51 -7.98
CA GLY A 176 0.18 -3.85 -8.23
C GLY A 176 -0.87 -4.79 -8.82
N PRO A 177 -0.47 -5.99 -9.26
CA PRO A 177 -1.40 -7.00 -9.77
C PRO A 177 -2.26 -7.56 -8.64
N TRP A 178 -3.48 -7.95 -8.96
CA TRP A 178 -4.30 -8.75 -8.06
C TRP A 178 -3.92 -10.23 -8.14
N ASP A 179 -4.09 -10.95 -7.04
CA ASP A 179 -4.31 -12.39 -7.12
C ASP A 179 -5.60 -12.66 -7.90
N PRO A 180 -5.63 -13.59 -8.88
CA PRO A 180 -6.81 -13.84 -9.71
C PRO A 180 -8.08 -14.17 -8.91
N SER A 181 -7.96 -14.93 -7.81
CA SER A 181 -9.11 -15.29 -6.99
C SER A 181 -9.67 -14.09 -6.23
N LEU A 182 -8.81 -13.18 -5.78
CA LEU A 182 -9.22 -11.94 -5.12
C LEU A 182 -9.77 -10.91 -6.11
N ALA A 183 -9.19 -10.79 -7.31
CA ALA A 183 -9.75 -9.97 -8.39
C ALA A 183 -11.18 -10.38 -8.69
N LYS A 184 -11.40 -11.69 -8.86
CA LYS A 184 -12.74 -12.26 -9.05
C LYS A 184 -13.67 -11.94 -7.89
N ALA A 185 -13.20 -12.05 -6.64
CA ALA A 185 -14.01 -11.73 -5.47
C ALA A 185 -14.45 -10.25 -5.43
N VAL A 186 -13.55 -9.31 -5.76
CA VAL A 186 -13.86 -7.88 -5.82
C VAL A 186 -14.90 -7.59 -6.91
N VAL A 187 -14.70 -8.11 -8.12
CA VAL A 187 -15.66 -7.90 -9.22
C VAL A 187 -17.02 -8.55 -8.90
N SER A 188 -17.02 -9.74 -8.31
CA SER A 188 -18.26 -10.41 -7.89
C SER A 188 -19.00 -9.62 -6.82
N ARG A 189 -18.27 -8.97 -5.90
CA ARG A 189 -18.85 -8.06 -4.91
C ARG A 189 -19.56 -6.89 -5.58
N TYR A 190 -18.92 -6.26 -6.57
CA TYR A 190 -19.51 -5.20 -7.38
C TYR A 190 -20.79 -5.63 -8.10
N LEU A 191 -20.74 -6.76 -8.80
CA LEU A 191 -21.86 -7.28 -9.57
C LEU A 191 -23.02 -7.82 -8.71
N SER A 192 -22.78 -8.09 -7.43
CA SER A 192 -23.83 -8.51 -6.50
C SER A 192 -24.78 -7.38 -6.10
N HIS A 193 -24.39 -6.12 -6.33
CA HIS A 193 -25.24 -4.97 -6.09
C HIS A 193 -26.27 -4.81 -7.21
N ALA A 194 -27.53 -4.55 -6.83
CA ALA A 194 -28.61 -4.44 -7.80
C ALA A 194 -28.37 -3.29 -8.78
N GLY A 195 -28.44 -3.60 -10.08
CA GLY A 195 -28.22 -2.63 -11.16
C GLY A 195 -26.79 -2.60 -11.70
N ASN A 196 -25.81 -3.18 -11.01
CA ASN A 196 -24.43 -3.21 -11.47
C ASN A 196 -24.23 -4.28 -12.55
N GLN A 197 -23.48 -3.93 -13.60
CA GLN A 197 -23.19 -4.76 -14.76
C GLN A 197 -21.79 -4.45 -15.30
N LEU A 198 -21.21 -5.31 -16.13
CA LEU A 198 -19.94 -5.02 -16.82
C LEU A 198 -20.20 -4.20 -18.10
N GLY A 199 -20.32 -2.88 -17.93
CA GLY A 199 -20.36 -1.88 -19.00
C GLY A 199 -18.96 -1.45 -19.46
N GLY A 200 -18.90 -0.51 -20.40
CA GLY A 200 -17.61 -0.02 -20.94
C GLY A 200 -16.68 0.55 -19.86
N ASP A 201 -17.22 1.30 -18.91
CA ASP A 201 -16.45 1.92 -17.82
C ASP A 201 -15.93 0.86 -16.83
N GLU A 202 -16.72 -0.15 -16.50
CA GLU A 202 -16.28 -1.29 -15.70
C GLU A 202 -15.18 -2.07 -16.41
N LEU A 203 -15.34 -2.36 -17.71
CA LEU A 203 -14.35 -3.12 -18.47
C LEU A 203 -13.02 -2.38 -18.55
N ASN A 204 -13.06 -1.07 -18.77
CA ASN A 204 -11.88 -0.20 -18.74
C ASN A 204 -11.21 -0.19 -17.36
N SER A 205 -12.02 -0.19 -16.30
CA SER A 205 -11.53 -0.19 -14.91
C SER A 205 -10.90 -1.54 -14.51
N VAL A 206 -11.59 -2.65 -14.77
CA VAL A 206 -11.14 -4.00 -14.40
C VAL A 206 -9.88 -4.39 -15.18
N GLY A 207 -9.86 -4.09 -16.48
CA GLY A 207 -8.74 -4.38 -17.38
C GLY A 207 -8.58 -5.88 -17.70
N GLY A 208 -7.91 -6.16 -18.82
CA GLY A 208 -7.87 -7.51 -19.40
C GLY A 208 -7.35 -8.61 -18.47
N ALA A 209 -6.30 -8.35 -17.70
CA ALA A 209 -5.71 -9.37 -16.82
C ALA A 209 -6.68 -9.83 -15.71
N ASN A 210 -7.46 -8.89 -15.13
CA ASN A 210 -8.43 -9.23 -14.09
C ASN A 210 -9.73 -9.78 -14.70
N LEU A 211 -10.11 -9.35 -15.91
CA LEU A 211 -11.24 -9.93 -16.65
C LEU A 211 -11.03 -11.42 -16.94
N CYS A 212 -9.79 -11.83 -17.26
CA CYS A 212 -9.45 -13.24 -17.49
C CYS A 212 -9.60 -14.13 -16.24
N ALA A 213 -9.77 -13.55 -15.05
CA ALA A 213 -9.99 -14.30 -13.82
C ALA A 213 -11.49 -14.57 -13.54
N LEU A 214 -12.40 -13.96 -14.30
CA LEU A 214 -13.84 -14.08 -14.09
C LEU A 214 -14.41 -15.37 -14.67
N ASP A 215 -15.54 -15.80 -14.12
CA ASP A 215 -16.26 -16.97 -14.64
C ASP A 215 -16.82 -16.70 -16.05
N VAL A 216 -16.83 -17.75 -16.87
CA VAL A 216 -17.33 -17.69 -18.26
C VAL A 216 -18.76 -17.16 -18.32
N ASP A 217 -19.61 -17.49 -17.33
CA ASP A 217 -21.00 -17.01 -17.30
C ASP A 217 -21.10 -15.52 -17.01
N VAL A 218 -20.18 -14.95 -16.22
CA VAL A 218 -20.06 -13.50 -16.03
C VAL A 218 -19.62 -12.83 -17.34
N LEU A 219 -18.61 -13.40 -18.00
CA LEU A 219 -18.08 -12.87 -19.27
C LEU A 219 -19.12 -12.91 -20.40
N ARG A 220 -19.97 -13.94 -20.44
CA ARG A 220 -21.06 -14.07 -21.44
C ARG A 220 -22.12 -12.99 -21.33
N ASN A 221 -22.29 -12.40 -20.15
CA ASN A 221 -23.27 -11.34 -19.92
C ASN A 221 -22.78 -9.95 -20.37
N ILE A 222 -21.53 -9.82 -20.83
CA ILE A 222 -21.01 -8.58 -21.38
C ILE A 222 -21.68 -8.30 -22.73
N SER A 223 -22.35 -7.16 -22.83
CA SER A 223 -22.99 -6.76 -24.09
C SER A 223 -21.96 -6.38 -25.15
N GLN A 224 -22.28 -6.63 -26.43
CA GLN A 224 -21.40 -6.22 -27.53
C GLN A 224 -21.21 -4.70 -27.60
N GLN A 225 -22.18 -3.91 -27.12
CA GLN A 225 -22.08 -2.45 -27.08
C GLN A 225 -21.04 -1.98 -26.05
N SER A 226 -20.83 -2.76 -24.98
CA SER A 226 -19.84 -2.47 -23.93
C SER A 226 -18.38 -2.66 -24.40
N ILE A 227 -18.16 -3.39 -25.50
CA ILE A 227 -16.83 -3.77 -26.01
C ILE A 227 -16.34 -2.79 -27.11
N ARG A 228 -17.11 -1.75 -27.42
CA ARG A 228 -16.80 -0.79 -28.50
C ARG A 228 -15.89 0.34 -28.07
#